data_AF-A0A7J5EQR4-F1
#
_entry.id   AF-A0A7J5EQR4-F1
#
_cell.length_a   1.000
_cell.length_b   1.000
_cell.length_c   1.000
_cell.angle_alpha   90.00
_cell.angle_beta   90.00
_cell.angle_gamma   90.00
#
_symmetry.space_group_name_H-M   'P 1'
#
loop_
_entity.id
_entity.type
_entity.pdbx_description
1 polymer ?
#
loop_
_entity_poly.entity_id
_entity_poly.type
_entity_poly.pdbx_seq_one_letter_code
_entity_poly.pdbx_strand_id
1 'polypeptide(L)' 'MAHKKGQGSTRNGRDSLPKMRGVKRFAGQQIKAGSILVRQVGTKYH' A
#
# COMPACT_ATOMS: atom_id res chain seq x y z
N MET A 1 40.78 -23.72 1.20
CA MET A 1 39.38 -24.11 0.96
C MET A 1 38.91 -24.81 2.22
N ALA A 2 38.01 -24.33 3.08
CA ALA A 2 36.84 -23.51 2.88
C ALA A 2 36.59 -22.64 4.13
N HIS A 3 36.70 -21.32 3.99
CA HIS A 3 36.02 -20.42 4.92
C HIS A 3 34.57 -20.35 4.44
N LYS A 4 33.66 -21.01 5.15
CA LYS A 4 32.23 -20.81 4.94
C LYS A 4 31.95 -19.37 5.38
N LYS A 5 31.91 -18.44 4.41
CA LYS A 5 31.55 -17.04 4.65
C LYS A 5 30.19 -17.07 5.36
N GLY A 6 30.17 -16.69 6.63
CA GLY A 6 28.99 -16.77 7.50
C GLY A 6 27.79 -16.20 6.76
N GLN A 7 26.81 -17.06 6.48
CA GLN A 7 25.58 -16.68 5.80
C GLN A 7 24.76 -15.93 6.86
N GLY A 8 24.92 -14.60 6.90
CA GLY A 8 24.07 -13.75 7.72
C GLY A 8 22.65 -13.87 7.20
N SER A 9 21.78 -14.56 7.93
CA SER A 9 20.36 -14.65 7.58
C SER A 9 19.76 -13.25 7.60
N THR A 10 19.09 -12.85 6.54
CA THR A 10 18.39 -11.57 6.48
C THR A 10 17.28 -11.54 7.53
N ARG A 11 17.43 -10.69 8.56
CA ARG A 11 16.49 -10.61 9.69
C ARG A 11 15.20 -9.83 9.36
N ASN A 12 15.23 -9.04 8.27
CA ASN A 12 14.20 -8.05 7.93
C ASN A 12 13.69 -8.23 6.48
N GLY A 13 12.86 -9.23 6.22
CA GLY A 13 12.26 -9.51 4.89
C GLY A 13 10.73 -9.53 4.86
N ARG A 14 10.06 -9.01 5.91
CA ARG A 14 8.59 -9.01 5.99
C ARG A 14 8.06 -7.65 5.56
N ASP A 15 7.16 -7.66 4.59
CA ASP A 15 6.35 -6.49 4.22
C ASP A 15 4.88 -6.91 4.06
N SER A 16 4.00 -5.94 4.22
CA SER A 16 2.57 -6.10 4.00
C SER A 16 2.20 -5.82 2.55
N LEU A 17 1.14 -6.45 2.07
CA LEU A 17 0.62 -6.12 0.74
C LEU A 17 0.07 -4.68 0.69
N PRO A 18 0.26 -3.97 -0.44
CA PRO A 18 -0.27 -2.63 -0.61
C PRO A 18 -1.80 -2.63 -0.51
N LYS A 19 -2.35 -1.63 0.19
CA LYS A 19 -3.82 -1.50 0.40
C LYS A 19 -4.54 -0.67 -0.66
N MET A 20 -3.80 -0.22 -1.68
CA MET A 20 -4.29 0.60 -2.79
C MET A 20 -5.15 1.78 -2.31
N ARG A 21 -4.68 2.49 -1.28
CA ARG A 21 -5.33 3.71 -0.77
C ARG A 21 -5.19 4.85 -1.77
N GLY A 22 -5.99 5.89 -1.60
CA GLY A 22 -5.98 7.10 -2.44
C GLY A 22 -7.34 7.44 -3.03
N VAL A 23 -7.34 8.53 -3.79
CA VAL A 23 -8.49 9.05 -4.52
C VAL A 23 -8.86 8.08 -5.64
N LYS A 24 -10.15 7.77 -5.76
CA LYS A 24 -10.72 6.86 -6.76
C LYS A 24 -11.47 7.61 -7.85
N ARG A 25 -11.99 8.79 -7.51
CA ARG A 25 -12.67 9.68 -8.46
C ARG A 25 -12.23 11.11 -8.22
N PHE A 26 -11.90 11.80 -9.30
CA PHE A 26 -11.46 13.19 -9.29
C PHE A 26 -12.61 14.11 -9.71
N ALA A 27 -12.41 15.43 -9.55
CA ALA A 27 -13.40 16.43 -9.92
C ALA A 27 -13.81 16.32 -11.40
N GLY A 28 -15.10 16.53 -11.69
CA GLY A 28 -15.66 16.48 -13.05
C GLY A 28 -15.97 15.07 -13.58
N GLN A 29 -15.69 14.01 -12.81
CA GLN A 29 -16.05 12.65 -13.22
C GLN A 29 -17.50 12.31 -12.87
N GLN A 30 -18.26 11.80 -13.84
CA GLN A 30 -19.60 11.26 -13.58
C GLN A 30 -19.51 9.96 -12.78
N ILE A 31 -20.34 9.84 -11.74
CA ILE A 31 -20.40 8.65 -10.89
C ILE A 31 -21.84 8.21 -10.64
N LYS A 32 -22.01 6.91 -10.42
CA LYS A 32 -23.28 6.36 -9.93
C LYS A 32 -23.35 6.49 -8.40
N ALA A 33 -24.56 6.54 -7.86
CA ALA A 33 -24.77 6.48 -6.41
C ALA A 33 -24.09 5.23 -5.82
N GLY A 34 -23.42 5.39 -4.67
CA GLY A 34 -22.66 4.33 -4.01
C GLY A 34 -21.23 4.13 -4.52
N SER A 35 -20.77 4.92 -5.49
CA SER A 35 -19.36 4.87 -5.94
C SER A 35 -18.40 5.39 -4.86
N ILE A 36 -17.27 4.70 -4.68
CA ILE A 36 -16.22 5.13 -3.73
C ILE A 36 -15.46 6.32 -4.33
N LEU A 37 -15.34 7.40 -3.56
CA LEU A 37 -14.55 8.59 -3.93
C LEU A 37 -13.10 8.52 -3.46
N VAL A 38 -12.86 8.12 -2.21
CA VAL A 38 -11.52 8.02 -1.62
C VAL A 38 -11.45 6.79 -0.72
N ARG A 39 -10.33 6.07 -0.77
CA ARG A 39 -9.98 5.03 0.21
C ARG A 39 -8.81 5.52 1.05
N GLN A 40 -9.06 5.87 2.31
CA GLN A 40 -8.04 6.43 3.20
C GLN A 40 -7.97 5.67 4.52
N VAL A 41 -6.88 5.89 5.25
CA VAL A 41 -6.79 5.59 6.69
C VAL A 41 -6.54 6.91 7.40
N GLY A 42 -7.28 7.14 8.46
CA GLY A 42 -7.49 8.49 9.00
C GLY A 42 -8.43 9.30 8.10
N THR A 43 -8.65 10.56 8.48
CA THR A 43 -9.60 11.48 7.83
C THR A 43 -8.85 12.64 7.19
N LYS A 44 -8.26 12.42 6.01
CA LYS A 44 -7.55 13.47 5.27
C LYS A 44 -8.52 14.35 4.47
N TYR A 45 -9.51 13.71 3.86
CA TYR A 45 -10.64 14.37 3.23
C TYR A 45 -11.87 14.06 4.07
N HIS A 46 -12.67 15.10 4.36
CA HIS A 46 -13.89 15.03 5.16
C HIS A 46 -15.12 15.02 4.23
#